data_AF-A0A965EYR2-F1
#
_entry.id   AF-A0A965EYR2-F1
#
_cell.length_a   1.000
_cell.length_b   1.000
_cell.length_c   1.000
_cell.angle_alpha   90.00
_cell.angle_beta   90.00
_cell.angle_gamma   90.00
#
_symmetry.space_group_name_H-M   'P 1'
#
loop_
_entity.id
_entity.type
_entity.pdbx_description
1 polymer ?
#
loop_
_entity_poly.entity_id
_entity_poly.type
_entity_poly.pdbx_seq_one_letter_code
_entity_poly.pdbx_strand_id
1 'polypeptide(L)'
;MVEWGVLIVAAFLAGVLNTIAGGGTFLTFPALVFAGLPPVAANATSAFAVLPGYLSGTLGFSKELKAFDRKQLLRLTIWTVIGGLMGAILLMISSNKAFSGIVPFPLLAATLIFVFSDQLRTWATKNARSIVPFGVTGLVVVTIYGGYFNGGLGIVLLALFAL
;
A
#
# COMPACT_ATOMS: atom_id res chain seq x y z
N MET A 1 -11.12 -12.98 24.46
CA MET A 1 -9.74 -13.54 24.55
C MET A 1 -9.28 -14.10 23.21
N VAL A 2 -10.15 -14.82 22.49
CA VAL A 2 -9.87 -15.30 21.12
C VAL A 2 -9.66 -14.13 20.14
N GLU A 3 -10.33 -12.98 20.32
CA GLU A 3 -10.18 -11.82 19.43
C GLU A 3 -8.75 -11.24 19.42
N TRP A 4 -8.10 -11.17 20.58
CA TRP A 4 -6.72 -10.67 20.69
C TRP A 4 -5.71 -11.57 20.01
N GLY A 5 -5.90 -12.90 20.11
CA GLY A 5 -5.06 -13.87 19.42
C GLY A 5 -5.14 -13.74 17.90
N VAL A 6 -6.36 -13.57 17.37
CA VAL A 6 -6.58 -13.35 15.94
C VAL A 6 -5.95 -12.04 15.47
N LEU A 7 -6.09 -10.95 16.24
CA LEU A 7 -5.50 -9.65 15.91
C LEU A 7 -3.96 -9.68 15.91
N ILE A 8 -3.33 -10.37 16.87
CA ILE A 8 -1.86 -10.49 16.94
C ILE A 8 -1.32 -11.28 15.75
N VAL A 9 -1.93 -12.43 15.44
CA VAL A 9 -1.53 -13.26 14.30
C VAL A 9 -1.77 -12.53 12.98
N ALA A 10 -2.91 -11.86 12.84
CA ALA A 10 -3.22 -11.05 11.67
C ALA A 10 -2.25 -9.88 11.50
N ALA A 11 -1.87 -9.19 12.59
CA ALA A 11 -0.89 -8.11 12.54
C ALA A 11 0.52 -8.60 12.15
N PHE A 12 0.95 -9.75 12.69
CA PHE A 12 2.25 -10.35 12.34
C PHE A 12 2.29 -10.79 10.87
N LEU A 13 1.27 -11.53 10.41
CA LEU A 13 1.16 -11.95 9.02
C LEU A 13 0.98 -10.77 8.06
N ALA A 14 0.22 -9.75 8.46
CA ALA A 14 0.09 -8.51 7.70
C ALA A 14 1.43 -7.78 7.59
N GLY A 15 2.25 -7.76 8.65
CA GLY A 15 3.61 -7.22 8.61
C GLY A 15 4.50 -7.97 7.60
N VAL A 16 4.51 -9.31 7.65
CA VAL A 16 5.27 -10.15 6.70
C VAL A 16 4.79 -9.92 5.26
N LEU A 17 3.48 -9.96 5.02
CA LEU A 17 2.87 -9.72 3.70
C LEU A 17 3.07 -8.28 3.22
N ASN A 18 3.08 -7.30 4.11
CA ASN A 18 3.38 -5.91 3.75
C ASN A 18 4.82 -5.75 3.29
N THR A 19 5.74 -6.46 3.93
CA THR A 19 7.16 -6.44 3.56
C THR A 19 7.40 -7.14 2.22
N ILE A 20 6.62 -8.18 1.89
CA ILE A 20 6.79 -8.97 0.65
C ILE A 20 6.03 -8.35 -0.54
N ALA A 21 4.81 -7.86 -0.33
CA ALA A 21 3.89 -7.47 -1.39
C ALA A 21 3.13 -6.15 -1.14
N GLY A 22 3.37 -5.44 -0.03
CA GLY A 22 2.60 -4.24 0.33
C GLY A 22 1.09 -4.52 0.55
N GLY A 23 0.76 -5.75 0.96
CA GLY A 23 -0.61 -6.24 1.11
C GLY A 23 -1.13 -6.31 2.55
N GLY A 24 -0.39 -5.80 3.55
CA GLY A 24 -0.76 -5.97 4.96
C GLY A 24 -2.17 -5.45 5.28
N THR A 25 -2.54 -4.33 4.65
CA THR A 25 -3.87 -3.71 4.76
C THR A 25 -5.03 -4.65 4.37
N PHE A 26 -4.82 -5.64 3.49
CA PHE A 26 -5.87 -6.61 3.13
C PHE A 26 -6.26 -7.53 4.28
N LEU A 27 -5.37 -7.78 5.22
CA LEU A 27 -5.66 -8.57 6.41
C LEU A 27 -6.18 -7.69 7.54
N THR A 28 -5.51 -6.57 7.81
CA THR A 28 -5.79 -5.72 8.97
C THR A 28 -7.10 -4.95 8.82
N PHE A 29 -7.43 -4.45 7.63
CA PHE A 29 -8.65 -3.66 7.43
C PHE A 29 -9.94 -4.47 7.65
N PRO A 30 -10.17 -5.63 6.99
CA PRO A 30 -11.37 -6.43 7.23
C PRO A 30 -11.45 -6.95 8.67
N ALA A 31 -10.31 -7.29 9.29
CA ALA A 31 -10.27 -7.73 10.68
C ALA A 31 -10.74 -6.62 11.65
N LEU A 32 -10.33 -5.36 11.43
CA LEU A 32 -10.75 -4.22 12.24
C LEU A 32 -12.22 -3.84 12.02
N VAL A 33 -12.69 -3.91 10.77
CA VAL A 33 -14.12 -3.72 10.46
C VAL A 33 -14.97 -4.80 11.13
N PHE A 34 -14.51 -6.06 11.10
CA PHE A 34 -15.17 -7.17 11.78
C PHE A 34 -15.16 -7.03 13.31
N ALA A 35 -14.09 -6.44 13.87
CA ALA A 35 -14.02 -6.07 15.28
C ALA A 35 -14.93 -4.89 15.67
N GLY A 36 -15.70 -4.33 14.72
CA GLY A 36 -16.70 -3.30 14.98
C GLY A 36 -16.19 -1.86 14.82
N LEU A 37 -14.97 -1.65 14.31
CA LEU A 37 -14.48 -0.29 14.07
C LEU A 37 -15.19 0.35 12.87
N PRO A 38 -15.48 1.66 12.93
CA PRO A 38 -15.92 2.41 11.76
C PRO A 38 -14.90 2.30 10.62
N PRO A 39 -15.32 2.12 9.36
CA PRO A 39 -14.43 1.90 8.21
C PRO A 39 -13.29 2.92 8.07
N VAL A 40 -13.56 4.22 8.26
CA VAL A 40 -12.50 5.25 8.18
C VAL A 40 -11.47 5.07 9.30
N ALA A 41 -11.91 4.77 10.52
CA ALA A 41 -11.03 4.52 11.66
C ALA A 41 -10.25 3.20 11.46
N ALA A 42 -10.92 2.13 11.01
CA ALA A 42 -10.29 0.85 10.70
C ALA A 42 -9.17 1.01 9.65
N ASN A 43 -9.41 1.79 8.60
CA ASN A 43 -8.40 2.05 7.57
C ASN A 43 -7.23 2.87 8.11
N ALA A 44 -7.49 3.93 8.88
CA ALA A 44 -6.44 4.74 9.49
C ALA A 44 -5.57 3.92 10.46
N THR A 45 -6.19 3.10 11.32
CA THR A 45 -5.50 2.20 12.23
C THR A 45 -4.71 1.13 11.48
N SER A 46 -5.29 0.56 10.42
CA SER A 46 -4.60 -0.38 9.54
C SER A 46 -3.35 0.25 8.91
N ALA A 47 -3.46 1.45 8.34
CA ALA A 47 -2.32 2.17 7.75
C ALA A 47 -1.20 2.44 8.77
N PHE A 48 -1.57 2.76 10.02
CA PHE A 48 -0.61 2.93 11.09
C PHE A 48 0.06 1.61 11.49
N ALA A 49 -0.68 0.50 11.50
CA ALA A 49 -0.15 -0.82 11.83
C ALA A 49 0.91 -1.31 10.84
N VAL A 50 0.86 -0.88 9.57
CA VAL A 50 1.86 -1.25 8.55
C VAL A 50 3.11 -0.36 8.50
N LEU A 51 3.13 0.78 9.22
CA LEU A 51 4.31 1.67 9.28
C LEU A 51 5.62 0.96 9.66
N PRO A 52 5.66 0.10 10.69
CA PRO A 52 6.88 -0.62 11.04
C PRO A 52 7.40 -1.50 9.90
N GLY A 53 6.49 -2.10 9.11
CA GLY A 53 6.84 -2.89 7.93
C GLY A 53 7.47 -2.06 6.80
N TYR A 54 6.95 -0.85 6.58
CA TYR A 54 7.56 0.09 5.63
C TYR A 54 8.95 0.56 6.10
N LEU A 55 9.10 0.83 7.40
CA LEU A 55 10.38 1.24 7.98
C LEU A 55 11.41 0.10 7.90
N SER A 56 11.03 -1.13 8.26
CA SER A 56 11.91 -2.29 8.17
C SER A 56 12.30 -2.61 6.73
N GLY A 57 11.38 -2.49 5.77
CA GLY A 57 11.70 -2.65 4.35
C GLY A 57 12.72 -1.61 3.86
N THR A 58 12.51 -0.33 4.21
CA THR A 58 13.42 0.77 3.84
C THR A 58 14.82 0.57 4.43
N LEU A 59 14.92 0.15 5.70
CA LEU A 59 16.19 -0.14 6.35
C LEU A 59 16.86 -1.41 5.79
N GLY A 60 16.07 -2.44 5.51
CA GLY A 60 16.53 -3.72 4.95
C GLY A 60 17.15 -3.56 3.56
N PHE A 61 16.53 -2.73 2.70
CA PHE A 61 17.04 -2.42 1.36
C PHE A 61 17.93 -1.16 1.30
N SER A 62 18.46 -0.71 2.43
CA SER A 62 19.23 0.53 2.52
C SER A 62 20.54 0.50 1.73
N LYS A 63 21.12 -0.68 1.48
CA LYS A 63 22.34 -0.84 0.67
C LYS A 63 22.03 -0.68 -0.82
N GLU A 64 20.92 -1.25 -1.28
CA GLU A 64 20.41 -1.17 -2.63
C GLU A 64 19.95 0.26 -2.95
N LEU A 65 19.31 0.94 -2.00
CA LEU A 65 18.93 2.35 -2.10
C LEU A 65 20.13 3.28 -2.36
N LYS A 66 21.32 2.95 -1.83
CA LYS A 66 22.54 3.75 -2.08
C LYS A 66 23.07 3.63 -3.51
N ALA A 67 22.62 2.63 -4.28
CA ALA A 67 22.99 2.49 -5.68
C ALA A 67 22.22 3.44 -6.62
N PHE A 68 21.14 4.07 -6.13
CA PHE A 68 20.34 5.03 -6.89
C PHE A 68 20.81 6.48 -6.68
N ASP A 69 20.52 7.36 -7.66
CA ASP A 69 20.78 8.79 -7.52
C ASP A 69 19.95 9.39 -6.37
N ARG A 70 20.64 10.02 -5.42
CA ARG A 70 20.04 10.70 -4.27
C ARG A 70 19.03 11.78 -4.69
N LYS A 71 19.29 12.51 -5.77
CA LYS A 71 18.37 13.57 -6.25
C LYS A 71 17.07 12.96 -6.77
N GLN A 72 17.17 11.86 -7.51
CA GLN A 72 16.00 11.14 -8.00
C GLN A 72 15.20 10.53 -6.85
N LEU A 73 15.86 9.89 -5.88
CA LEU A 73 15.20 9.36 -4.67
C LEU A 73 14.46 10.46 -3.91
N LEU A 74 15.10 11.59 -3.63
CA LEU A 74 14.46 12.71 -2.93
C LEU A 74 13.25 13.24 -3.70
N ARG A 75 13.34 13.37 -5.03
CA ARG A 75 12.22 13.80 -5.87
C ARG A 75 11.04 12.83 -5.76
N LEU A 76 11.30 11.52 -5.88
CA LEU A 76 10.25 10.50 -5.77
C LEU A 76 9.59 10.53 -4.38
N THR A 77 10.39 10.65 -3.32
CA THR A 77 9.90 10.77 -1.94
C THR A 77 9.01 12.00 -1.74
N ILE A 78 9.37 13.15 -2.30
CA ILE A 78 8.54 14.36 -2.20
C ILE A 78 7.18 14.13 -2.87
N TRP A 79 7.17 13.58 -4.08
CA TRP A 79 5.92 13.32 -4.79
C TRP A 79 5.05 12.25 -4.12
N THR A 80 5.66 11.21 -3.54
CA THR A 80 4.92 10.19 -2.79
C THR A 80 4.34 10.74 -1.50
N VAL A 81 5.05 11.63 -0.80
CA VAL A 81 4.53 12.33 0.39
C VAL A 81 3.37 13.23 0.03
N ILE A 82 3.47 14.02 -1.05
CA ILE A 82 2.40 14.90 -1.51
C ILE A 82 1.16 14.09 -1.86
N GLY A 83 1.31 13.05 -2.70
CA GLY A 83 0.17 12.21 -3.09
C GLY A 83 -0.43 11.48 -1.89
N GLY A 84 0.40 10.92 -1.01
CA GLY A 84 -0.05 10.25 0.21
C GLY A 84 -0.84 11.18 1.15
N LEU A 85 -0.36 12.42 1.36
CA LEU A 85 -1.07 13.42 2.15
C LEU A 85 -2.41 13.80 1.53
N MET A 86 -2.45 14.02 0.21
CA MET A 86 -3.71 14.30 -0.50
C MET A 86 -4.70 13.14 -0.33
N GLY A 87 -4.27 11.89 -0.48
CA GLY A 87 -5.09 10.71 -0.26
C GLY A 87 -5.62 10.59 1.16
N ALA A 88 -4.76 10.84 2.16
CA ALA A 88 -5.13 10.79 3.58
C ALA A 88 -6.15 11.89 3.96
N ILE A 89 -6.00 13.10 3.42
CA ILE A 89 -6.98 14.18 3.58
C ILE A 89 -8.30 13.76 2.94
N LEU A 90 -8.27 13.18 1.74
CA LEU A 90 -9.46 12.70 1.02
C LEU A 90 -10.22 11.62 1.82
N LEU A 91 -9.48 10.76 2.53
CA LEU A 91 -10.04 9.77 3.45
C LEU A 91 -10.71 10.45 4.65
N MET A 92 -10.07 11.47 5.22
CA MET A 92 -10.54 12.15 6.42
C MET A 92 -11.84 12.95 6.15
N ILE A 93 -11.99 13.52 4.96
CA ILE A 93 -13.22 14.20 4.52
C ILE A 93 -14.31 13.23 4.02
N SER A 94 -13.97 11.96 3.75
CA SER A 94 -14.93 10.97 3.27
C SER A 94 -15.84 10.50 4.40
N SER A 95 -17.15 10.53 4.17
CA SER A 95 -18.11 9.97 5.13
C SER A 95 -17.97 8.45 5.21
N ASN A 96 -18.20 7.86 6.39
CA ASN A 96 -18.20 6.40 6.57
C ASN A 96 -19.14 5.68 5.58
N LYS A 97 -20.29 6.26 5.23
CA LYS A 97 -21.22 5.68 4.25
C LYS A 97 -20.65 5.69 2.83
N ALA A 98 -20.03 6.79 2.42
CA ALA A 98 -19.38 6.89 1.11
C ALA A 98 -18.18 5.94 1.02
N PHE A 99 -17.36 5.88 2.08
CA PHE A 99 -16.22 4.97 2.14
C PHE A 99 -16.67 3.51 2.12
N SER A 100 -17.66 3.10 2.92
CA SER A 100 -18.21 1.74 2.88
C SER A 100 -18.76 1.33 1.50
N GLY A 101 -19.32 2.27 0.74
CA GLY A 101 -19.79 2.00 -0.62
C GLY A 101 -18.65 1.89 -1.64
N ILE A 102 -17.57 2.66 -1.44
CA ILE A 102 -16.41 2.68 -2.35
C ILE A 102 -15.47 1.52 -2.05
N VAL A 103 -15.13 1.26 -0.79
CA VAL A 103 -14.17 0.25 -0.30
C VAL A 103 -14.23 -1.11 -1.00
N PRO A 104 -15.41 -1.70 -1.30
CA PRO A 104 -15.48 -2.98 -1.99
C PRO A 104 -14.77 -2.95 -3.34
N PHE A 105 -14.82 -1.84 -4.09
CA PHE A 105 -14.22 -1.76 -5.41
C PHE A 105 -12.68 -1.72 -5.35
N PRO A 106 -12.00 -0.83 -4.58
CA PRO A 106 -10.57 -0.89 -4.33
C PRO A 106 -10.13 -2.21 -3.70
N LEU A 107 -10.88 -2.76 -2.75
CA LEU A 107 -10.54 -4.01 -2.09
C LEU A 107 -10.57 -5.16 -3.10
N LEU A 108 -11.59 -5.24 -3.94
CA LEU A 108 -11.74 -6.29 -4.96
C LEU A 108 -10.70 -6.13 -6.07
N ALA A 109 -10.48 -4.90 -6.57
CA ALA A 109 -9.42 -4.62 -7.54
C ALA A 109 -8.04 -5.01 -7.00
N ALA A 110 -7.74 -4.63 -5.76
CA ALA A 110 -6.45 -4.88 -5.17
C ALA A 110 -6.30 -6.36 -4.74
N THR A 111 -7.39 -7.06 -4.41
CA THR A 111 -7.42 -8.53 -4.22
C THR A 111 -7.16 -9.26 -5.54
N LEU A 112 -7.78 -8.83 -6.65
CA LEU A 112 -7.49 -9.39 -7.97
C LEU A 112 -6.01 -9.18 -8.31
N ILE A 113 -5.49 -7.96 -8.17
CA ILE A 113 -4.07 -7.66 -8.39
C ILE A 113 -3.17 -8.54 -7.51
N PHE A 114 -3.56 -8.81 -6.26
CA PHE A 114 -2.84 -9.71 -5.37
C PHE A 114 -2.88 -11.17 -5.85
N VAL A 115 -4.04 -11.68 -6.26
CA VAL A 115 -4.17 -13.04 -6.80
C VAL A 115 -3.35 -13.22 -8.07
N PHE A 116 -3.37 -12.22 -8.96
CA PHE A 116 -2.59 -12.22 -10.20
C PHE A 116 -1.17 -11.66 -10.01
N SER A 117 -0.71 -11.42 -8.76
CA SER A 117 0.54 -10.71 -8.49
C SER A 117 1.77 -11.45 -9.01
N ASP A 118 1.76 -12.78 -8.96
CA ASP A 118 2.89 -13.59 -9.43
C ASP A 118 3.01 -13.55 -10.97
N GLN A 119 1.87 -13.57 -11.66
CA GLN A 119 1.83 -13.40 -13.12
C GLN A 119 2.18 -11.96 -13.52
N LEU A 120 1.69 -10.96 -12.79
CA LEU A 120 2.06 -9.56 -12.99
C LEU A 120 3.55 -9.35 -12.77
N ARG A 121 4.13 -9.91 -11.72
CA ARG A 121 5.56 -9.84 -11.41
C ARG A 121 6.41 -10.54 -12.47
N THR A 122 5.96 -11.69 -12.95
CA THR A 122 6.65 -12.44 -14.02
C THR A 122 6.58 -11.70 -15.35
N TRP A 123 5.44 -11.09 -15.67
CA TRP A 123 5.27 -10.25 -16.85
C TRP A 123 6.12 -8.97 -16.76
N ALA A 124 6.09 -8.30 -15.60
CA ALA A 124 6.88 -7.11 -15.28
C ALA A 124 8.38 -7.37 -15.40
N THR A 125 8.88 -8.49 -14.86
CA THR A 125 10.30 -8.85 -14.94
C THR A 125 10.73 -9.28 -16.35
N LYS A 126 9.85 -9.92 -17.12
CA LYS A 126 10.10 -10.25 -18.54
C LYS A 126 10.08 -9.04 -19.46
N ASN A 127 9.20 -8.08 -19.18
CA ASN A 127 9.02 -6.86 -19.97
C ASN A 127 9.72 -5.65 -19.35
N ALA A 128 10.56 -5.84 -18.34
CA ALA A 128 11.29 -4.78 -17.64
C ALA A 128 12.17 -4.02 -18.64
N ARG A 129 11.61 -2.99 -19.27
CA ARG A 129 12.40 -1.99 -19.99
C ARG A 129 13.05 -1.13 -18.92
N SER A 130 14.29 -0.69 -19.20
CA SER A 130 15.05 0.24 -18.37
C SER A 130 14.13 1.25 -17.72
N ILE A 131 14.07 1.25 -16.37
CA ILE A 131 13.23 2.10 -15.48
C ILE A 131 12.73 3.30 -16.26
N VAL A 132 11.55 3.14 -16.87
CA VAL A 132 11.00 4.22 -17.68
C VAL A 132 10.60 5.27 -16.65
N PRO A 133 10.91 6.56 -16.85
CA PRO A 133 10.51 7.60 -15.92
C PRO A 133 9.00 7.79 -16.09
N PHE A 134 8.21 6.83 -15.62
CA PHE A 134 6.77 6.94 -15.56
C PHE A 134 6.48 8.20 -14.78
N GLY A 135 5.96 9.17 -15.52
CA GLY A 135 5.96 10.57 -15.14
C GLY A 135 5.39 10.72 -13.76
N VAL A 136 5.97 11.65 -13.01
CA VAL A 136 5.53 12.12 -11.69
C VAL A 136 4.00 12.00 -11.48
N THR A 137 3.20 12.30 -12.50
CA THR A 137 1.75 12.11 -12.55
C THR A 137 1.27 10.69 -12.15
N GLY A 138 1.83 9.62 -12.72
CA GLY A 138 1.45 8.24 -12.40
C GLY A 138 1.78 7.89 -10.95
N LEU A 139 2.95 8.32 -10.48
CA LEU A 139 3.36 8.16 -9.08
C LEU A 139 2.43 8.92 -8.12
N VAL A 140 2.06 10.16 -8.45
CA VAL A 140 1.13 10.96 -7.64
C VAL A 140 -0.25 10.31 -7.58
N VAL A 141 -0.79 9.82 -8.70
CA VAL A 141 -2.09 9.13 -8.72
C VAL A 141 -2.07 7.86 -7.86
N VAL A 142 -1.02 7.03 -8.00
CA VAL A 142 -0.87 5.79 -7.22
C VAL A 142 -0.70 6.09 -5.74
N THR A 143 0.01 7.16 -5.39
CA THR A 143 0.24 7.53 -3.99
C THR A 143 -0.96 8.23 -3.35
N ILE A 144 -1.81 8.93 -4.12
CA ILE A 144 -3.15 9.38 -3.66
C ILE A 144 -4.01 8.16 -3.32
N TYR A 145 -4.05 7.16 -4.19
CA TYR A 145 -4.71 5.89 -3.90
C TYR A 145 -4.14 5.23 -2.63
N GLY A 146 -2.81 5.19 -2.52
CA GLY A 146 -2.10 4.66 -1.35
C GLY A 146 -2.42 5.39 -0.05
N GLY A 147 -2.52 6.72 -0.09
CA GLY A 147 -2.92 7.54 1.07
C GLY A 147 -4.39 7.37 1.44
N TYR A 148 -5.26 7.11 0.47
CA TYR A 148 -6.69 6.91 0.70
C TYR A 148 -7.03 5.52 1.26
N PHE A 149 -6.48 4.46 0.66
CA PHE A 149 -6.87 3.07 0.97
C PHE A 149 -5.71 2.17 1.35
N ASN A 150 -4.49 2.40 0.83
CA ASN A 150 -3.26 1.66 1.16
C ASN A 150 -3.26 0.15 0.83
N GLY A 151 -4.40 -0.46 0.50
CA GLY A 151 -4.50 -1.87 0.13
C GLY A 151 -3.76 -2.20 -1.17
N GLY A 152 -2.80 -3.12 -1.13
CA GLY A 152 -2.09 -3.60 -2.33
C GLY A 152 -1.19 -2.55 -3.00
N LEU A 153 -0.88 -1.45 -2.31
CA LEU A 153 -0.08 -0.34 -2.83
C LEU A 153 1.29 -0.81 -3.36
N GLY A 154 1.92 -1.79 -2.68
CA GLY A 154 3.21 -2.33 -3.09
C GLY A 154 3.17 -2.94 -4.50
N ILE A 155 2.13 -3.71 -4.84
CA ILE A 155 1.99 -4.32 -6.17
C ILE A 155 1.69 -3.26 -7.23
N VAL A 156 0.87 -2.26 -6.90
CA VAL A 156 0.58 -1.14 -7.82
C VAL A 156 1.85 -0.33 -8.13
N LEU A 157 2.69 -0.08 -7.12
CA LEU A 157 4.00 0.57 -7.31
C LEU A 157 4.95 -0.28 -8.14
N LEU A 158 5.01 -1.60 -7.89
CA LEU A 158 5.81 -2.53 -8.71
C LEU A 158 5.35 -2.52 -10.17
N ALA A 159 4.05 -2.54 -10.44
CA ALA A 159 3.50 -2.44 -11.78
C ALA A 159 3.84 -1.10 -12.44
N LEU A 160 3.71 0.01 -11.70
CA LEU A 160 4.07 1.35 -12.19
C LEU A 160 5.55 1.45 -12.57
N PHE A 161 6.45 0.87 -11.77
CA PHE A 161 7.88 0.90 -12.03
C PHE A 161 8.37 -0.15 -13.04
N ALA A 162 7.52 -1.12 -13.39
CA ALA A 162 7.82 -2.15 -14.39
C ALA A 162 7.34 -1.80 -15.81
N LEU A 163 6.38 -0.88 -15.93
CA LEU A 163 5.92 -0.31 -17.19
C LEU A 163 6.93 0.70 -17.75
#